data_AF-A0A927J3S6-F1
#
_entry.id   AF-A0A927J3S6-F1
#
_cell.length_a   1.000
_cell.length_b   1.000
_cell.length_c   1.000
_cell.angle_alpha   90.00
_cell.angle_beta   90.00
_cell.angle_gamma   90.00
#
_symmetry.space_group_name_H-M   'P 1'
#
loop_
_entity.id
_entity.type
_entity.pdbx_description
1 polymer ?
#
loop_
_entity_poly.entity_id
_entity_poly.type
_entity_poly.pdbx_seq_one_letter_code
_entity_poly.pdbx_strand_id
1 'polypeptide(L)'
;MKKNYNIFLILLLAITFFSCEDWLDVSPKTEIKSEDNFNNEQGYKDALTGIYLLMTDESLYGCETTYGMLDALAQYYNSGIGGTSHKYYYDYQFAYTEASTKGRIDAIWGKAYNAIANTNELISHINSAAPSMFTGNNYSLIRGEAYGLRAFLHFDILRLFAKTYASDSKAKAIPYVTSMGKEVNLFVTVEKAAEMALADLKIAEEMLKQDAVVAVNSTDDEKKQRTFKFNYYAVKMLQARIYLFINNTVEANRAAQEIISQKTFYWTPASEITSTTASSRNRIFSRELVFSLYISDLTSLYTEYFTTMSGLYMSDAAYNAIYQLTQTGYSSDYRYVYQTTQLSDGRFSIKYEQPSNGVSDYKNRIPLMRISEAYYIAAECALNNDDVPTAIGYLNIVRGKRNITNTLETTVSKTVAEEELYKEYAKEFYAEGQLYYFFKRRNYSQIPVKQVWSDGYESVTMVTPNYIFPLPDDEIEFGDGK
;
A
#
# COMPACT_ATOMS: atom_id res chain seq x y z
N MET A 1 -62.18 -46.93 30.34
CA MET A 1 -60.93 -46.19 30.06
C MET A 1 -60.24 -46.81 28.85
N LYS A 2 -59.61 -45.96 28.02
CA LYS A 2 -58.85 -46.25 26.79
C LYS A 2 -59.66 -46.50 25.50
N LYS A 3 -60.49 -45.51 25.17
CA LYS A 3 -60.61 -44.99 23.78
C LYS A 3 -59.33 -44.18 23.47
N ASN A 4 -58.99 -44.05 22.18
CA ASN A 4 -58.04 -43.07 21.58
C ASN A 4 -56.60 -43.52 21.25
N TYR A 5 -56.41 -44.62 20.50
CA TYR A 5 -55.10 -44.85 19.83
C TYR A 5 -55.15 -45.06 18.30
N ASN A 6 -56.34 -45.29 17.71
CA ASN A 6 -56.42 -45.57 16.25
C ASN A 6 -56.73 -44.35 15.37
N ILE A 7 -57.02 -43.17 15.93
CA ILE A 7 -57.19 -41.93 15.15
C ILE A 7 -55.86 -41.16 15.01
N PHE A 8 -54.90 -41.38 15.91
CA PHE A 8 -53.60 -40.71 15.87
C PHE A 8 -52.64 -41.29 14.82
N LEU A 9 -52.80 -42.57 14.46
CA LEU A 9 -51.93 -43.23 13.48
C LEU A 9 -52.34 -42.96 12.02
N ILE A 10 -53.60 -42.61 11.77
CA ILE A 10 -54.12 -42.24 10.44
C ILE A 10 -53.86 -40.76 10.14
N LEU A 11 -53.74 -39.91 11.16
CA LEU A 11 -53.34 -38.50 10.98
C LEU A 11 -51.84 -38.32 10.73
N LEU A 12 -51.01 -39.32 11.06
CA LEU A 12 -49.55 -39.27 10.87
C LEU A 12 -49.11 -39.72 9.46
N LEU A 13 -49.99 -40.40 8.70
CA LEU A 13 -49.69 -40.92 7.36
C LEU A 13 -50.20 -40.02 6.21
N ALA A 14 -50.86 -38.90 6.53
CA ALA A 14 -51.47 -37.99 5.54
C ALA A 14 -50.66 -36.68 5.30
N ILE A 15 -49.42 -36.58 5.80
CA ILE A 15 -48.55 -35.40 5.61
C ILE A 15 -47.46 -35.63 4.54
N THR A 16 -47.31 -36.84 4.01
CA THR A 16 -46.43 -37.08 2.86
C THR A 16 -47.21 -36.92 1.57
N PHE A 17 -47.32 -35.71 1.01
CA PHE A 17 -47.49 -35.38 -0.42
C PHE A 17 -47.80 -33.88 -0.65
N PHE A 18 -47.13 -32.97 0.07
CA PHE A 18 -46.88 -31.64 -0.51
C PHE A 18 -45.60 -31.71 -1.33
N SER A 19 -45.77 -32.01 -2.61
CA SER A 19 -44.83 -31.65 -3.66
C SER A 19 -44.77 -30.12 -3.71
N CYS A 20 -43.80 -29.51 -3.02
CA CYS A 20 -43.29 -28.21 -3.47
C CYS A 20 -42.40 -28.51 -4.67
N GLU A 21 -42.96 -28.32 -5.87
CA GLU A 21 -42.20 -28.05 -7.08
C GLU A 21 -41.47 -26.72 -6.92
N ASP A 22 -40.41 -26.69 -6.10
CA ASP A 22 -39.44 -25.57 -6.02
C ASP A 22 -38.07 -26.06 -5.50
N TRP A 23 -37.83 -27.38 -5.53
CA TRP A 23 -36.58 -27.99 -5.05
C TRP A 23 -35.48 -28.09 -6.12
N LEU A 24 -35.63 -27.46 -7.28
CA LEU A 24 -34.58 -27.46 -8.32
C LEU A 24 -34.49 -26.16 -9.14
N ASP A 25 -34.85 -25.02 -8.55
CA ASP A 25 -34.50 -23.72 -9.13
C ASP A 25 -34.20 -22.65 -8.07
N VAL A 26 -33.37 -23.01 -7.09
CA VAL A 26 -32.71 -22.01 -6.25
C VAL A 26 -31.50 -21.49 -7.01
N SER A 27 -31.74 -20.61 -7.98
CA SER A 27 -30.69 -19.76 -8.54
C SER A 27 -29.95 -19.09 -7.36
N PRO A 28 -28.60 -19.03 -7.37
CA PRO A 28 -27.85 -18.49 -6.23
C PRO A 28 -28.33 -17.06 -5.94
N LYS A 29 -28.78 -16.80 -4.71
CA LYS A 29 -29.18 -15.45 -4.25
C LYS A 29 -28.07 -14.39 -4.38
N THR A 30 -26.84 -14.80 -4.70
CA THR A 30 -25.68 -13.97 -5.01
C THR A 30 -25.69 -13.43 -6.45
N GLU A 31 -26.16 -14.20 -7.43
CA GLU A 31 -26.20 -13.77 -8.84
C GLU A 31 -27.28 -12.70 -9.07
N ILE A 32 -28.45 -12.87 -8.45
CA ILE A 32 -29.59 -11.96 -8.60
C ILE A 32 -29.35 -10.59 -7.92
N LYS A 33 -28.45 -10.49 -6.93
CA LYS A 33 -28.10 -9.19 -6.29
C LYS A 33 -27.05 -8.39 -7.07
N SER A 34 -26.21 -9.04 -7.88
CA SER A 34 -25.16 -8.36 -8.64
C SER A 34 -25.74 -7.57 -9.81
N GLU A 35 -26.65 -8.17 -10.59
CA GLU A 35 -27.29 -7.48 -11.72
C GLU A 35 -28.14 -6.29 -11.28
N ASP A 36 -28.87 -6.41 -10.17
CA ASP A 36 -29.67 -5.32 -9.62
C ASP A 36 -28.82 -4.11 -9.20
N ASN A 37 -27.58 -4.36 -8.75
CA ASN A 37 -26.64 -3.32 -8.32
C ASN A 37 -26.02 -2.56 -9.50
N PHE A 38 -25.96 -3.11 -10.72
CA PHE A 38 -25.31 -2.46 -11.87
C PHE A 38 -26.28 -1.81 -12.88
N ASN A 39 -27.50 -1.53 -12.43
CA ASN A 39 -28.58 -0.94 -13.24
C ASN A 39 -28.42 0.57 -13.53
N ASN A 40 -27.60 1.29 -12.75
CA ASN A 40 -27.38 2.72 -12.92
C ASN A 40 -26.00 3.13 -12.43
N GLU A 41 -25.59 4.36 -12.77
CA GLU A 41 -24.28 4.93 -12.40
C GLU A 41 -23.95 4.85 -10.90
N GLN A 42 -24.94 5.04 -10.01
CA GLN A 42 -24.69 5.04 -8.56
C GLN A 42 -24.22 3.65 -8.09
N GLY A 43 -24.79 2.59 -8.65
CA GLY A 43 -24.37 1.23 -8.39
C GLY A 43 -22.90 0.94 -8.67
N TYR A 44 -22.38 1.46 -9.79
CA TYR A 44 -20.95 1.37 -10.12
C TYR A 44 -20.08 2.16 -9.14
N LYS A 45 -20.54 3.34 -8.69
CA LYS A 45 -19.84 4.14 -7.67
C LYS A 45 -19.81 3.46 -6.31
N ASP A 46 -20.89 2.80 -5.93
CA ASP A 46 -21.01 2.06 -4.68
C ASP A 46 -20.09 0.84 -4.68
N ALA A 47 -20.07 0.06 -5.77
CA ALA A 47 -19.14 -1.05 -5.95
C ALA A 47 -17.68 -0.59 -5.87
N LEU A 48 -17.32 0.49 -6.58
CA LEU A 48 -15.98 1.06 -6.52
C LEU A 48 -15.62 1.54 -5.10
N THR A 49 -16.56 2.17 -4.39
CA THR A 49 -16.37 2.59 -3.01
C THR A 49 -16.16 1.38 -2.08
N GLY A 50 -16.89 0.28 -2.30
CA GLY A 50 -16.68 -1.00 -1.62
C GLY A 50 -15.26 -1.53 -1.77
N ILE A 51 -14.69 -1.47 -2.98
CA ILE A 51 -13.29 -1.86 -3.23
C ILE A 51 -12.32 -1.01 -2.40
N TYR A 52 -12.50 0.32 -2.38
CA TYR A 52 -11.67 1.19 -1.54
C TYR A 52 -11.81 0.85 -0.05
N LEU A 53 -13.02 0.54 0.43
CA LEU A 53 -13.23 0.14 1.83
C LEU A 53 -12.52 -1.19 2.16
N LEU A 54 -12.54 -2.17 1.25
CA LEU A 54 -11.79 -3.42 1.42
C LEU A 54 -10.28 -3.15 1.54
N MET A 55 -9.75 -2.18 0.79
CA MET A 55 -8.34 -1.78 0.89
C MET A 55 -7.98 -1.16 2.25
N THR A 56 -8.95 -0.56 2.95
CA THR A 56 -8.71 0.03 4.29
C THR A 56 -8.63 -0.98 5.42
N ASP A 57 -8.90 -2.27 5.14
CA ASP A 57 -8.77 -3.35 6.13
C ASP A 57 -7.38 -3.31 6.78
N GLU A 58 -7.34 -3.55 8.09
CA GLU A 58 -6.11 -3.55 8.88
C GLU A 58 -5.06 -4.49 8.28
N SER A 59 -5.50 -5.65 7.77
CA SER A 59 -4.65 -6.66 7.13
C SER A 59 -4.04 -6.18 5.82
N LEU A 60 -4.52 -5.08 5.23
CA LEU A 60 -3.99 -4.47 4.02
C LEU A 60 -3.41 -3.10 4.36
N TYR A 61 -3.90 -2.04 3.72
CA TYR A 61 -3.29 -0.71 3.79
C TYR A 61 -3.69 0.04 5.05
N GLY A 62 -4.67 -0.46 5.82
CA GLY A 62 -5.00 0.09 7.13
C GLY A 62 -3.82 0.03 8.10
N CYS A 63 -3.07 -1.08 8.09
CA CYS A 63 -1.92 -1.26 8.98
C CYS A 63 -0.83 -2.15 8.37
N GLU A 64 -1.11 -3.42 8.07
CA GLU A 64 -0.05 -4.43 7.92
C GLU A 64 0.87 -4.20 6.71
N THR A 65 0.32 -3.66 5.63
CA THR A 65 1.08 -3.29 4.43
C THR A 65 1.51 -1.81 4.41
N THR A 66 1.38 -1.12 5.54
CA THR A 66 1.90 0.23 5.76
C THR A 66 2.86 0.22 6.97
N TYR A 67 2.42 0.67 8.14
CA TYR A 67 3.27 0.78 9.34
C TYR A 67 3.26 -0.48 10.22
N GLY A 68 2.45 -1.49 9.94
CA GLY A 68 2.44 -2.74 10.72
C GLY A 68 3.60 -3.66 10.33
N MET A 69 3.24 -4.82 9.78
CA MET A 69 4.19 -5.87 9.40
C MET A 69 5.34 -5.39 8.50
N LEU A 70 5.08 -4.58 7.47
CA LEU A 70 6.14 -4.20 6.52
C LEU A 70 7.22 -3.31 7.14
N ASP A 71 6.87 -2.39 8.03
CA ASP A 71 7.87 -1.57 8.72
C ASP A 71 8.61 -2.35 9.81
N ALA A 72 7.96 -3.35 10.42
CA ALA A 72 8.65 -4.32 11.28
C ALA A 72 9.69 -5.12 10.49
N LEU A 73 9.34 -5.62 9.30
CA LEU A 73 10.24 -6.35 8.40
C LEU A 73 11.35 -5.45 7.83
N ALA A 74 11.07 -4.16 7.62
CA ALA A 74 12.06 -3.15 7.25
C ALA A 74 13.01 -2.78 8.39
N GLN A 75 12.84 -3.39 9.57
CA GLN A 75 13.68 -3.20 10.75
C GLN A 75 13.67 -1.77 11.30
N TYR A 76 12.58 -1.02 11.11
CA TYR A 76 12.44 0.29 11.74
C TYR A 76 12.23 0.19 13.26
N TYR A 77 11.44 -0.78 13.69
CA TYR A 77 11.06 -0.89 15.09
C TYR A 77 12.19 -1.48 15.93
N ASN A 78 12.26 -1.04 17.19
CA ASN A 78 13.34 -1.45 18.08
C ASN A 78 13.45 -2.98 18.17
N SER A 79 14.68 -3.47 18.24
CA SER A 79 14.98 -4.90 18.34
C SER A 79 14.29 -5.45 19.59
N GLY A 80 13.31 -6.33 19.37
CA GLY A 80 12.60 -6.99 20.46
C GLY A 80 11.44 -6.18 21.01
N ILE A 81 10.66 -5.51 20.16
CA ILE A 81 9.28 -5.06 20.41
C ILE A 81 8.68 -5.91 21.56
N GLY A 82 8.72 -5.39 22.79
CA GLY A 82 8.34 -6.03 24.07
C GLY A 82 8.78 -7.47 24.42
N GLY A 83 9.52 -8.19 23.57
CA GLY A 83 9.65 -9.66 23.65
C GLY A 83 8.49 -10.40 22.97
N THR A 84 8.37 -11.71 23.21
CA THR A 84 7.41 -12.60 22.51
C THR A 84 5.93 -12.22 22.66
N SER A 85 5.60 -11.31 23.57
CA SER A 85 4.24 -10.80 23.78
C SER A 85 3.81 -9.75 22.75
N HIS A 86 4.74 -9.13 22.01
CA HIS A 86 4.37 -8.12 21.03
C HIS A 86 3.91 -8.72 19.71
N LYS A 87 2.88 -8.09 19.12
CA LYS A 87 2.22 -8.48 17.86
C LYS A 87 3.15 -8.75 16.67
N TYR A 88 4.33 -8.10 16.66
CA TYR A 88 5.28 -8.08 15.54
C TYR A 88 6.63 -8.71 15.88
N TYR A 89 6.76 -9.35 17.05
CA TYR A 89 8.02 -9.92 17.52
C TYR A 89 8.60 -10.96 16.55
N TYR A 90 7.74 -11.84 16.02
CA TYR A 90 8.13 -12.87 15.05
C TYR A 90 8.26 -12.31 13.62
N ASP A 91 7.49 -11.28 13.28
CA ASP A 91 7.58 -10.59 11.99
C ASP A 91 8.96 -9.93 11.82
N TYR A 92 9.44 -9.24 12.87
CA TYR A 92 10.78 -8.63 12.90
C TYR A 92 11.92 -9.64 12.63
N GLN A 93 11.73 -10.90 13.04
CA GLN A 93 12.69 -12.00 12.87
C GLN A 93 12.49 -12.79 11.57
N PHE A 94 11.51 -12.41 10.74
CA PHE A 94 11.15 -13.16 9.55
C PHE A 94 10.70 -14.61 9.83
N ALA A 95 10.16 -14.87 11.02
CA ALA A 95 9.78 -16.21 11.48
C ALA A 95 8.39 -16.62 10.96
N TYR A 96 8.28 -16.88 9.66
CA TYR A 96 7.00 -17.08 8.96
C TYR A 96 6.24 -18.36 9.32
N THR A 97 6.89 -19.30 10.00
CA THR A 97 6.25 -20.52 10.51
C THR A 97 5.50 -20.30 11.82
N GLU A 98 5.72 -19.17 12.49
CA GLU A 98 5.04 -18.84 13.74
C GLU A 98 3.57 -18.52 13.48
N ALA A 99 2.66 -19.08 14.29
CA ALA A 99 1.23 -19.05 14.02
C ALA A 99 0.66 -17.63 13.84
N SER A 100 1.15 -16.66 14.63
CA SER A 100 0.73 -15.25 14.51
C SER A 100 1.15 -14.62 13.19
N THR A 101 2.38 -14.91 12.74
CA THR A 101 2.94 -14.35 11.51
C THR A 101 2.31 -15.02 10.30
N LYS A 102 2.18 -16.35 10.33
CA LYS A 102 1.47 -17.11 9.29
C LYS A 102 0.04 -16.60 9.12
N GLY A 103 -0.72 -16.47 10.21
CA GLY A 103 -2.09 -15.97 10.15
C GLY A 103 -2.19 -14.55 9.57
N ARG A 104 -1.20 -13.69 9.83
CA ARG A 104 -1.13 -12.34 9.23
C ARG A 104 -0.86 -12.39 7.72
N ILE A 105 0.07 -13.24 7.29
CA ILE A 105 0.40 -13.45 5.87
C ILE A 105 -0.81 -14.01 5.11
N ASP A 106 -1.48 -15.03 5.68
CA ASP A 106 -2.69 -15.62 5.11
C ASP A 106 -3.81 -14.56 4.97
N ALA A 107 -3.96 -13.68 5.98
CA ALA A 107 -4.92 -12.58 5.93
C ALA A 107 -4.59 -11.54 4.84
N ILE A 108 -3.31 -11.16 4.67
CA ILE A 108 -2.87 -10.27 3.59
C ILE A 108 -3.26 -10.85 2.23
N TRP A 109 -2.95 -12.13 1.99
CA TRP A 109 -3.30 -12.82 0.75
C TRP A 109 -4.82 -12.81 0.50
N GLY A 110 -5.59 -13.35 1.45
CA GLY A 110 -7.04 -13.51 1.30
C GLY A 110 -7.76 -12.18 1.14
N LYS A 111 -7.37 -11.14 1.87
CA LYS A 111 -7.99 -9.81 1.77
C LYS A 111 -7.65 -9.11 0.46
N ALA A 112 -6.42 -9.25 -0.03
CA ALA A 112 -6.05 -8.68 -1.33
C ALA A 112 -6.80 -9.36 -2.47
N TYR A 113 -6.88 -10.70 -2.47
CA TYR A 113 -7.65 -11.42 -3.50
C TYR A 113 -9.16 -11.19 -3.40
N ASN A 114 -9.70 -10.94 -2.22
CA ASN A 114 -11.08 -10.47 -2.07
C ASN A 114 -11.29 -9.09 -2.73
N ALA A 115 -10.39 -8.12 -2.50
CA ALA A 115 -10.46 -6.82 -3.17
C ALA A 115 -10.31 -6.95 -4.69
N ILE A 116 -9.42 -7.83 -5.17
CA ILE A 116 -9.25 -8.16 -6.60
C ILE A 116 -10.52 -8.76 -7.18
N ALA A 117 -11.19 -9.69 -6.49
CA ALA A 117 -12.44 -10.30 -6.95
C ALA A 117 -13.55 -9.26 -7.13
N ASN A 118 -13.75 -8.36 -6.15
CA ASN A 118 -14.71 -7.25 -6.27
C ASN A 118 -14.34 -6.29 -7.41
N THR A 119 -13.03 -6.07 -7.63
CA THR A 119 -12.54 -5.28 -8.77
C THR A 119 -12.84 -5.95 -10.11
N ASN A 120 -12.66 -7.27 -10.20
CA ASN A 120 -12.98 -8.05 -11.39
C ASN A 120 -14.48 -8.05 -11.69
N GLU A 121 -15.33 -8.14 -10.66
CA GLU A 121 -16.79 -7.99 -10.82
C GLU A 121 -17.12 -6.62 -11.42
N LEU A 122 -16.64 -5.52 -10.81
CA LEU A 122 -16.86 -4.18 -11.35
C LEU A 122 -16.35 -4.03 -12.80
N ILE A 123 -15.16 -4.54 -13.12
CA ILE A 123 -14.59 -4.50 -14.47
C ILE A 123 -15.48 -5.25 -15.47
N SER A 124 -15.99 -6.43 -15.09
CA SER A 124 -16.86 -7.25 -15.94
C SER A 124 -18.13 -6.48 -16.33
N HIS A 125 -18.81 -5.87 -15.35
CA HIS A 125 -20.02 -5.10 -15.58
C HIS A 125 -19.75 -3.81 -16.36
N ILE A 126 -18.73 -3.02 -15.97
CA ILE A 126 -18.49 -1.71 -16.61
C ILE A 126 -17.97 -1.84 -18.04
N ASN A 127 -17.29 -2.93 -18.39
CA ASN A 127 -16.91 -3.20 -19.78
C ASN A 127 -18.12 -3.46 -20.69
N SER A 128 -19.23 -3.94 -20.13
CA SER A 128 -20.47 -4.24 -20.86
C SER A 128 -21.49 -3.12 -20.80
N ALA A 129 -21.30 -2.13 -19.91
CA ALA A 129 -22.21 -1.02 -19.72
C ALA A 129 -22.16 -0.01 -20.87
N ALA A 130 -23.31 0.55 -21.24
CA ALA A 130 -23.39 1.64 -22.20
C ALA A 130 -22.84 2.94 -21.56
N PRO A 131 -21.83 3.62 -22.15
CA PRO A 131 -21.29 4.86 -21.56
C PRO A 131 -22.31 5.96 -21.33
N SER A 132 -23.42 5.98 -22.09
CA SER A 132 -24.53 6.93 -21.92
C SER A 132 -25.31 6.79 -20.61
N MET A 133 -25.11 5.69 -19.86
CA MET A 133 -25.63 5.53 -18.49
C MET A 133 -24.95 6.48 -17.50
N PHE A 134 -23.77 6.99 -17.83
CA PHE A 134 -22.90 7.72 -16.92
C PHE A 134 -22.87 9.20 -17.24
N THR A 135 -22.90 10.00 -16.18
CA THR A 135 -22.82 11.46 -16.23
C THR A 135 -21.39 11.89 -16.53
N GLY A 136 -21.22 12.78 -17.51
CA GLY A 136 -19.92 13.34 -17.86
C GLY A 136 -18.88 12.28 -18.23
N ASN A 137 -17.75 12.28 -17.54
CA ASN A 137 -16.65 11.33 -17.75
C ASN A 137 -16.65 10.17 -16.74
N ASN A 138 -17.73 9.97 -15.96
CA ASN A 138 -17.74 8.97 -14.88
C ASN A 138 -17.56 7.53 -15.36
N TYR A 139 -18.01 7.18 -16.58
CA TYR A 139 -17.72 5.89 -17.19
C TYR A 139 -16.19 5.65 -17.24
N SER A 140 -15.45 6.60 -17.80
CA SER A 140 -14.01 6.53 -17.95
C SER A 140 -13.31 6.56 -16.58
N LEU A 141 -13.74 7.41 -15.65
CA LEU A 141 -13.14 7.48 -14.32
C LEU A 141 -13.28 6.15 -13.55
N ILE A 142 -14.49 5.61 -13.46
CA ILE A 142 -14.75 4.36 -12.73
C ILE A 142 -14.00 3.20 -13.39
N ARG A 143 -14.06 3.11 -14.72
CA ARG A 143 -13.37 2.05 -15.45
C ARG A 143 -11.86 2.15 -15.27
N GLY A 144 -11.30 3.35 -15.44
CA GLY A 144 -9.87 3.59 -15.29
C GLY A 144 -9.37 3.29 -13.87
N GLU A 145 -10.11 3.72 -12.85
CA GLU A 145 -9.84 3.38 -11.45
C GLU A 145 -9.85 1.87 -11.22
N ALA A 146 -10.87 1.16 -11.70
CA ALA A 146 -10.99 -0.29 -11.49
C ALA A 146 -9.78 -1.06 -12.07
N TYR A 147 -9.40 -0.77 -13.33
CA TYR A 147 -8.20 -1.38 -13.92
C TYR A 147 -6.91 -1.00 -13.17
N GLY A 148 -6.78 0.27 -12.78
CA GLY A 148 -5.63 0.74 -12.02
C GLY A 148 -5.49 0.05 -10.65
N LEU A 149 -6.60 -0.09 -9.92
CA LEU A 149 -6.66 -0.80 -8.64
C LEU A 149 -6.36 -2.28 -8.78
N ARG A 150 -6.84 -2.95 -9.84
CA ARG A 150 -6.50 -4.36 -10.10
C ARG A 150 -5.00 -4.55 -10.30
N ALA A 151 -4.37 -3.68 -11.10
CA ALA A 151 -2.92 -3.69 -11.29
C ALA A 151 -2.17 -3.41 -9.98
N PHE A 152 -2.64 -2.42 -9.20
CA PHE A 152 -2.03 -2.05 -7.92
C PHE A 152 -2.04 -3.20 -6.91
N LEU A 153 -3.19 -3.83 -6.70
CA LEU A 153 -3.36 -4.94 -5.76
C LEU A 153 -2.52 -6.17 -6.17
N HIS A 154 -2.56 -6.56 -7.45
CA HIS A 154 -1.75 -7.68 -7.93
C HIS A 154 -0.25 -7.39 -7.84
N PHE A 155 0.18 -6.15 -8.12
CA PHE A 155 1.59 -5.79 -8.03
C PHE A 155 2.12 -5.83 -6.59
N ASP A 156 1.32 -5.43 -5.61
CA ASP A 156 1.70 -5.55 -4.19
C ASP A 156 1.81 -7.02 -3.78
N ILE A 157 0.85 -7.87 -4.18
CA ILE A 157 0.91 -9.31 -3.94
C ILE A 157 2.11 -9.96 -4.63
N LEU A 158 2.41 -9.58 -5.88
CA LEU A 158 3.60 -10.03 -6.59
C LEU A 158 4.87 -9.68 -5.80
N ARG A 159 4.97 -8.44 -5.33
CA ARG A 159 6.13 -7.96 -4.56
C ARG A 159 6.24 -8.59 -3.18
N LEU A 160 5.18 -9.15 -2.60
CA LEU A 160 5.21 -9.81 -1.29
C LEU A 160 5.51 -11.31 -1.39
N PHE A 161 4.81 -12.02 -2.29
CA PHE A 161 4.79 -13.49 -2.32
C PHE A 161 5.72 -14.12 -3.36
N ALA A 162 6.26 -13.33 -4.30
CA ALA A 162 7.16 -13.86 -5.31
C ALA A 162 8.63 -13.48 -5.07
N LYS A 163 9.51 -14.19 -5.79
CA LYS A 163 10.89 -13.76 -6.01
C LYS A 163 10.91 -12.40 -6.71
N THR A 164 12.01 -11.67 -6.54
CA THR A 164 12.22 -10.41 -7.26
C THR A 164 12.53 -10.68 -8.73
N TYR A 165 12.19 -9.73 -9.60
CA TYR A 165 12.53 -9.84 -11.03
C TYR A 165 14.04 -10.00 -11.26
N ALA A 166 14.86 -9.29 -10.48
CA ALA A 166 16.31 -9.37 -10.54
C ALA A 166 16.87 -10.73 -10.07
N SER A 167 16.16 -11.44 -9.19
CA SER A 167 16.57 -12.77 -8.73
C SER A 167 16.18 -13.86 -9.74
N ASP A 168 14.93 -13.86 -10.20
CA ASP A 168 14.42 -14.88 -11.12
C ASP A 168 13.08 -14.42 -11.73
N SER A 169 13.14 -13.76 -12.89
CA SER A 169 11.95 -13.23 -13.57
C SER A 169 11.02 -14.30 -14.15
N LYS A 170 11.51 -15.53 -14.31
CA LYS A 170 10.77 -16.67 -14.89
C LYS A 170 10.20 -17.59 -13.82
N ALA A 171 10.52 -17.38 -12.54
CA ALA A 171 9.90 -18.11 -11.44
C ALA A 171 8.39 -17.96 -11.46
N LYS A 172 7.70 -19.06 -11.13
CA LYS A 172 6.28 -19.08 -10.77
C LYS A 172 6.08 -18.10 -9.61
N ALA A 173 5.07 -17.24 -9.73
CA ALA A 173 4.84 -16.12 -8.82
C ALA A 173 3.47 -16.20 -8.17
N ILE A 174 2.46 -15.62 -8.81
CA ILE A 174 1.11 -15.47 -8.25
C ILE A 174 0.07 -15.77 -9.35
N PRO A 175 -1.17 -16.15 -9.00
CA PRO A 175 -2.27 -16.09 -9.95
C PRO A 175 -2.60 -14.62 -10.24
N TYR A 176 -2.56 -14.23 -11.52
CA TYR A 176 -3.04 -12.93 -11.96
C TYR A 176 -4.47 -13.08 -12.48
N VAL A 177 -5.45 -12.77 -11.64
CA VAL A 177 -6.87 -13.09 -11.88
C VAL A 177 -7.57 -11.93 -12.57
N THR A 178 -8.10 -12.16 -13.78
CA THR A 178 -8.77 -11.12 -14.58
C THR A 178 -10.25 -11.36 -14.86
N SER A 179 -10.80 -12.51 -14.47
CA SER A 179 -12.18 -12.92 -14.76
C SER A 179 -12.90 -13.49 -13.55
N MET A 180 -14.23 -13.39 -13.56
CA MET A 180 -15.11 -14.06 -12.61
C MET A 180 -15.36 -15.50 -13.09
N GLY A 181 -14.97 -16.52 -12.31
CA GLY A 181 -15.19 -17.92 -12.68
C GLY A 181 -14.59 -18.91 -11.67
N LYS A 182 -15.02 -20.18 -11.77
CA LYS A 182 -14.50 -21.32 -10.97
C LYS A 182 -13.27 -21.99 -11.60
N GLU A 183 -12.77 -21.44 -12.71
CA GLU A 183 -11.55 -21.91 -13.36
C GLU A 183 -10.37 -21.74 -12.40
N VAL A 184 -9.50 -22.74 -12.31
CA VAL A 184 -8.28 -22.65 -11.51
C VAL A 184 -7.41 -21.54 -12.13
N ASN A 185 -7.24 -20.44 -11.40
CA ASN A 185 -6.37 -19.37 -11.85
C ASN A 185 -4.93 -19.87 -11.81
N LEU A 186 -4.34 -20.05 -13.00
CA LEU A 186 -2.98 -20.52 -13.11
C LEU A 186 -2.01 -19.45 -12.62
N PHE A 187 -1.08 -19.86 -11.77
CA PHE A 187 0.04 -19.02 -11.37
C PHE A 187 0.86 -18.64 -12.61
N VAL A 188 1.15 -17.35 -12.75
CA VAL A 188 1.99 -16.83 -13.82
C VAL A 188 3.41 -16.55 -13.31
N THR A 189 4.35 -16.28 -14.21
CA THR A 189 5.71 -15.91 -13.81
C THR A 189 5.78 -14.48 -13.26
N VAL A 190 6.87 -14.14 -12.57
CA VAL A 190 7.13 -12.77 -12.08
C VAL A 190 7.03 -11.75 -13.21
N GLU A 191 7.70 -12.01 -14.34
CA GLU A 191 7.65 -11.17 -15.52
C GLU A 191 6.22 -11.07 -16.07
N LYS A 192 5.50 -12.19 -16.17
CA LYS A 192 4.17 -12.19 -16.77
C LYS A 192 3.16 -11.41 -15.92
N ALA A 193 3.23 -11.53 -14.60
CA ALA A 193 2.41 -10.74 -13.69
C ALA A 193 2.69 -9.23 -13.85
N ALA A 194 3.96 -8.83 -14.00
CA ALA A 194 4.31 -7.43 -14.25
C ALA A 194 3.81 -6.92 -15.60
N GLU A 195 3.91 -7.73 -16.67
CA GLU A 195 3.34 -7.41 -17.98
C GLU A 195 1.82 -7.20 -17.92
N MET A 196 1.11 -8.07 -17.22
CA MET A 196 -0.35 -7.98 -17.07
C MET A 196 -0.77 -6.74 -16.27
N ALA A 197 -0.04 -6.42 -15.20
CA ALA A 197 -0.24 -5.16 -14.46
C ALA A 197 -0.01 -3.93 -15.35
N LEU A 198 1.03 -3.91 -16.18
CA LEU A 198 1.26 -2.83 -17.14
C LEU A 198 0.16 -2.75 -18.22
N ALA A 199 -0.40 -3.88 -18.64
CA ALA A 199 -1.51 -3.91 -19.59
C ALA A 199 -2.80 -3.32 -18.99
N ASP A 200 -3.13 -3.66 -17.73
CA ASP A 200 -4.23 -3.04 -16.99
C ASP A 200 -4.00 -1.52 -16.83
N LEU A 201 -2.77 -1.11 -16.50
CA LEU A 201 -2.43 0.31 -16.38
C LEU A 201 -2.50 1.08 -17.68
N LYS A 202 -2.25 0.44 -18.83
CA LYS A 202 -2.43 1.08 -20.13
C LYS A 202 -3.91 1.43 -20.38
N ILE A 203 -4.83 0.57 -19.95
CA ILE A 203 -6.27 0.87 -20.01
C ILE A 203 -6.61 2.00 -19.05
N ALA A 204 -6.11 1.93 -17.81
CA ALA A 204 -6.33 2.95 -16.79
C ALA A 204 -5.82 4.33 -17.25
N GLU A 205 -4.61 4.40 -17.82
CA GLU A 205 -4.00 5.62 -18.34
C GLU A 205 -4.89 6.29 -19.38
N GLU A 206 -5.36 5.53 -20.38
CA GLU A 206 -6.18 6.07 -21.45
C GLU A 206 -7.51 6.63 -20.92
N MET A 207 -8.15 5.90 -20.00
CA MET A 207 -9.42 6.30 -19.42
C MET A 207 -9.27 7.53 -18.51
N LEU A 208 -8.16 7.64 -17.76
CA LEU A 208 -7.92 8.68 -16.76
C LEU A 208 -7.28 9.96 -17.33
N LYS A 209 -7.02 10.06 -18.64
CA LYS A 209 -6.56 11.33 -19.28
C LYS A 209 -7.51 12.51 -19.05
N GLN A 210 -8.79 12.23 -18.78
CA GLN A 210 -9.83 13.22 -18.50
C GLN A 210 -10.04 13.46 -17.01
N ASP A 211 -9.18 12.92 -16.15
CA ASP A 211 -9.26 13.10 -14.69
C ASP A 211 -9.03 14.58 -14.31
N ALA A 212 -9.75 15.04 -13.30
CA ALA A 212 -9.65 16.41 -12.77
C ALA A 212 -8.21 16.78 -12.33
N VAL A 213 -7.39 15.79 -11.95
CA VAL A 213 -5.96 16.03 -11.64
C VAL A 213 -5.13 16.47 -12.85
N VAL A 214 -5.56 16.15 -14.07
CA VAL A 214 -4.90 16.55 -15.32
C VAL A 214 -5.58 17.78 -15.94
N ALA A 215 -6.88 17.94 -15.69
CA ALA A 215 -7.66 19.04 -16.24
C ALA A 215 -7.22 20.41 -15.69
N VAL A 216 -6.90 21.32 -16.62
CA VAL A 216 -6.48 22.69 -16.29
C VAL A 216 -7.58 23.46 -15.56
N ASN A 217 -8.85 23.25 -15.96
CA ASN A 217 -10.00 24.01 -15.48
C ASN A 217 -10.72 23.39 -14.28
N SER A 218 -10.24 22.27 -13.74
CA SER A 218 -10.81 21.69 -12.52
C SER A 218 -10.44 22.51 -11.30
N THR A 219 -11.40 22.62 -10.39
CA THR A 219 -11.24 23.29 -9.10
C THR A 219 -10.23 22.57 -8.21
N ASP A 220 -9.66 23.30 -7.24
CA ASP A 220 -8.75 22.71 -6.27
C ASP A 220 -9.43 21.61 -5.44
N ASP A 221 -10.71 21.78 -5.10
CA ASP A 221 -11.44 20.78 -4.33
C ASP A 221 -11.68 19.49 -5.13
N GLU A 222 -12.02 19.58 -6.42
CA GLU A 222 -12.09 18.38 -7.28
C GLU A 222 -10.74 17.65 -7.32
N LYS A 223 -9.64 18.36 -7.56
CA LYS A 223 -8.29 17.80 -7.58
C LYS A 223 -7.92 17.15 -6.23
N LYS A 224 -8.30 17.78 -5.12
CA LYS A 224 -8.10 17.22 -3.77
C LYS A 224 -8.89 15.93 -3.57
N GLN A 225 -10.14 15.85 -4.01
CA GLN A 225 -10.93 14.60 -3.87
C GLN A 225 -10.32 13.45 -4.66
N ARG A 226 -9.70 13.73 -5.81
CA ARG A 226 -8.98 12.73 -6.60
C ARG A 226 -7.73 12.18 -5.92
N THR A 227 -7.21 12.81 -4.87
CA THR A 227 -6.12 12.24 -4.05
C THR A 227 -6.55 11.03 -3.23
N PHE A 228 -7.87 10.82 -3.05
CA PHE A 228 -8.44 9.63 -2.41
C PHE A 228 -8.80 8.51 -3.41
N LYS A 229 -8.46 8.71 -4.68
CA LYS A 229 -8.85 7.86 -5.79
C LYS A 229 -7.64 7.54 -6.67
N PHE A 230 -7.67 6.42 -7.34
CA PHE A 230 -6.63 6.01 -8.27
C PHE A 230 -6.71 6.88 -9.54
N ASN A 231 -5.98 7.99 -9.53
CA ASN A 231 -6.01 8.99 -10.60
C ASN A 231 -4.90 8.79 -11.64
N TYR A 232 -4.88 9.62 -12.69
CA TYR A 232 -3.88 9.56 -13.77
C TYR A 232 -2.43 9.52 -13.26
N TYR A 233 -2.07 10.35 -12.28
CA TYR A 233 -0.71 10.36 -11.76
C TYR A 233 -0.42 9.17 -10.83
N ALA A 234 -1.44 8.55 -10.23
CA ALA A 234 -1.30 7.26 -9.56
C ALA A 234 -0.96 6.14 -10.57
N VAL A 235 -1.54 6.18 -11.78
CA VAL A 235 -1.13 5.29 -12.88
C VAL A 235 0.35 5.48 -13.20
N LYS A 236 0.80 6.72 -13.38
CA LYS A 236 2.21 7.03 -13.68
C LYS A 236 3.16 6.61 -12.56
N MET A 237 2.79 6.85 -11.30
CA MET A 237 3.55 6.38 -10.15
C MET A 237 3.68 4.85 -10.13
N LEU A 238 2.58 4.13 -10.38
CA LEU A 238 2.62 2.66 -10.40
C LEU A 238 3.40 2.12 -11.60
N GLN A 239 3.27 2.73 -12.78
CA GLN A 239 4.12 2.42 -13.94
C GLN A 239 5.60 2.61 -13.59
N ALA A 240 5.96 3.72 -12.95
CA ALA A 240 7.34 3.97 -12.51
C ALA A 240 7.84 2.88 -11.55
N ARG A 241 7.02 2.47 -10.56
CA ARG A 241 7.34 1.36 -9.65
C ARG A 241 7.52 0.02 -10.38
N ILE A 242 6.61 -0.34 -11.29
CA ILE A 242 6.66 -1.63 -12.01
C ILE A 242 7.86 -1.65 -12.96
N TYR A 243 8.08 -0.57 -13.73
CA TYR A 243 9.23 -0.48 -14.62
C TYR A 243 10.56 -0.55 -13.85
N LEU A 244 10.65 0.12 -12.70
CA LEU A 244 11.83 0.01 -11.84
C LEU A 244 11.99 -1.41 -11.27
N PHE A 245 10.89 -2.08 -10.90
CA PHE A 245 10.89 -3.47 -10.44
C PHE A 245 11.41 -4.44 -11.50
N ILE A 246 11.04 -4.26 -12.76
CA ILE A 246 11.52 -5.10 -13.88
C ILE A 246 12.85 -4.60 -14.49
N ASN A 247 13.56 -3.71 -13.80
CA ASN A 247 14.84 -3.11 -14.24
C ASN A 247 14.77 -2.35 -15.59
N ASN A 248 13.59 -1.90 -16.01
CA ASN A 248 13.43 -1.02 -17.17
C ASN A 248 13.57 0.45 -16.74
N THR A 249 14.81 0.89 -16.51
CA THR A 249 15.12 2.24 -15.98
C THR A 249 14.71 3.38 -16.92
N VAL A 250 14.66 3.12 -18.23
CA VAL A 250 14.26 4.13 -19.22
C VAL A 250 12.78 4.48 -19.07
N GLU A 251 11.91 3.46 -19.03
CA GLU A 251 10.47 3.68 -18.86
C GLU A 251 10.12 4.09 -17.43
N ALA A 252 10.86 3.59 -16.43
CA ALA A 252 10.71 4.00 -15.04
C ALA A 252 10.98 5.50 -14.87
N ASN A 253 12.10 5.99 -15.42
CA ASN A 253 12.43 7.40 -15.38
C ASN A 253 11.43 8.24 -16.18
N ARG A 254 11.01 7.78 -17.38
CA ARG A 254 10.01 8.50 -18.18
C ARG A 254 8.71 8.70 -17.42
N ALA A 255 8.20 7.63 -16.79
CA ALA A 255 7.02 7.71 -15.95
C ALA A 255 7.25 8.66 -14.76
N ALA A 256 8.37 8.54 -14.05
CA ALA A 256 8.75 9.44 -12.95
C ALA A 256 8.79 10.93 -13.36
N GLN A 257 9.31 11.24 -14.55
CA GLN A 257 9.35 12.61 -15.06
C GLN A 257 7.95 13.20 -15.30
N GLU A 258 6.94 12.41 -15.66
CA GLU A 258 5.56 12.90 -15.74
C GLU A 258 5.04 13.38 -14.37
N ILE A 259 5.41 12.72 -13.27
CA ILE A 259 5.03 13.13 -11.90
C ILE A 259 5.91 14.28 -11.39
N ILE A 260 7.14 14.42 -11.87
CA ILE A 260 8.01 15.55 -11.50
C ILE A 260 7.55 16.84 -12.21
N SER A 261 7.07 16.73 -13.46
CA SER A 261 6.72 17.87 -14.31
C SER A 261 5.26 18.35 -14.20
N GLN A 262 4.39 17.57 -13.55
CA GLN A 262 3.02 17.96 -13.27
C GLN A 262 2.90 19.20 -12.36
N LYS A 263 1.72 19.83 -12.34
CA LYS A 263 1.46 21.11 -11.65
C LYS A 263 0.33 21.07 -10.62
N THR A 264 -0.22 19.88 -10.37
CA THR A 264 -1.37 19.64 -9.49
C THR A 264 -0.96 19.39 -8.05
N PHE A 265 0.02 18.52 -7.82
CA PHE A 265 0.58 18.21 -6.51
C PHE A 265 1.82 19.07 -6.29
N TYR A 266 1.98 19.58 -5.08
CA TYR A 266 3.06 20.50 -4.74
C TYR A 266 3.61 20.22 -3.34
N TRP A 267 4.87 20.60 -3.14
CA TRP A 267 5.53 20.50 -1.84
C TRP A 267 4.73 21.18 -0.74
N THR A 268 4.53 20.49 0.37
CA THR A 268 3.74 21.02 1.47
C THR A 268 4.40 22.29 2.00
N PRO A 269 3.69 23.44 2.07
CA PRO A 269 4.28 24.69 2.53
C PRO A 269 4.87 24.58 3.93
N ALA A 270 6.04 25.18 4.16
CA ALA A 270 6.68 25.20 5.47
C ALA A 270 5.74 25.74 6.56
N SER A 271 4.92 26.75 6.26
CA SER A 271 3.92 27.30 7.20
C SER A 271 2.88 26.28 7.66
N GLU A 272 2.55 25.28 6.84
CA GLU A 272 1.65 24.19 7.22
C GLU A 272 2.36 23.14 8.09
N ILE A 273 3.64 22.90 7.83
CA ILE A 273 4.45 21.91 8.57
C ILE A 273 4.82 22.46 9.95
N THR A 274 5.31 23.69 10.00
CA THR A 274 5.91 24.33 11.17
C THR A 274 4.92 25.17 11.98
N SER A 275 3.60 24.96 11.79
CA SER A 275 2.56 25.68 12.53
C SER A 275 2.83 25.68 14.04
N THR A 276 2.70 26.85 14.67
CA THR A 276 2.86 27.00 16.13
C THR A 276 1.75 26.27 16.89
N THR A 277 0.55 26.20 16.32
CA THR A 277 -0.52 25.34 16.80
C THR A 277 -0.26 23.91 16.35
N ALA A 278 0.14 23.04 17.28
CA ALA A 278 0.54 21.66 16.99
C ALA A 278 -0.58 20.82 16.34
N SER A 279 -1.84 21.05 16.70
CA SER A 279 -2.99 20.37 16.08
C SER A 279 -3.20 20.75 14.62
N SER A 280 -2.69 21.90 14.18
CA SER A 280 -2.85 22.41 12.81
C SER A 280 -1.69 22.05 11.89
N ARG A 281 -0.72 21.27 12.34
CA ARG A 281 0.44 20.87 11.53
C ARG A 281 0.05 19.85 10.46
N ASN A 282 0.48 20.06 9.23
CA ASN A 282 0.34 19.12 8.14
C ASN A 282 1.43 18.03 8.23
N ARG A 283 1.26 17.09 9.17
CA ARG A 283 2.24 16.03 9.44
C ARG A 283 2.34 15.00 8.32
N ILE A 284 1.25 14.80 7.58
CA ILE A 284 1.18 13.82 6.49
C ILE A 284 1.71 14.37 5.15
N PHE A 285 2.08 15.65 5.11
CA PHE A 285 2.44 16.36 3.88
C PHE A 285 1.37 16.20 2.79
N SER A 286 0.11 16.46 3.14
CA SER A 286 -1.06 16.11 2.32
C SER A 286 -1.05 16.68 0.90
N ARG A 287 -0.35 17.79 0.66
CA ARG A 287 -0.25 18.45 -0.66
C ARG A 287 0.62 17.69 -1.65
N GLU A 288 1.42 16.76 -1.14
CA GLU A 288 2.36 15.94 -1.90
C GLU A 288 1.78 14.58 -2.28
N LEU A 289 0.61 14.22 -1.74
CA LEU A 289 0.01 12.91 -1.90
C LEU A 289 -0.66 12.79 -3.26
N VAL A 290 -0.18 11.84 -4.05
CA VAL A 290 -0.74 11.49 -5.36
C VAL A 290 -1.93 10.55 -5.18
N PHE A 291 -1.82 9.58 -4.28
CA PHE A 291 -2.89 8.64 -3.95
C PHE A 291 -2.84 8.27 -2.47
N SER A 292 -4.01 8.29 -1.84
CA SER A 292 -4.25 7.97 -0.44
C SER A 292 -5.60 7.27 -0.26
N LEU A 293 -5.76 6.55 0.84
CA LEU A 293 -7.04 5.99 1.25
C LEU A 293 -7.67 6.85 2.34
N TYR A 294 -8.99 6.95 2.30
CA TYR A 294 -9.78 7.58 3.34
C TYR A 294 -10.16 6.54 4.40
N ILE A 295 -9.70 6.71 5.65
CA ILE A 295 -10.06 5.83 6.77
C ILE A 295 -10.78 6.68 7.82
N SER A 296 -12.09 6.48 7.95
CA SER A 296 -12.92 7.27 8.88
C SER A 296 -12.55 7.09 10.34
N ASP A 297 -12.07 5.90 10.71
CA ASP A 297 -11.69 5.54 12.09
C ASP A 297 -10.16 5.52 12.29
N LEU A 298 -9.42 6.35 11.54
CA LEU A 298 -7.96 6.41 11.62
C LEU A 298 -7.46 6.79 13.03
N THR A 299 -8.26 7.53 13.80
CA THR A 299 -7.92 7.85 15.19
C THR A 299 -7.75 6.59 16.04
N SER A 300 -8.74 5.68 16.01
CA SER A 300 -8.72 4.45 16.82
C SER A 300 -7.54 3.58 16.40
N LEU A 301 -7.39 3.38 15.09
CA LEU A 301 -6.29 2.61 14.52
C LEU A 301 -4.92 3.18 14.90
N TYR A 302 -4.72 4.49 14.77
CA TYR A 302 -3.48 5.14 15.18
C TYR A 302 -3.19 4.94 16.68
N THR A 303 -4.18 5.14 17.55
CA THR A 303 -4.00 5.03 19.01
C THR A 303 -3.77 3.61 19.50
N GLU A 304 -4.20 2.60 18.74
CA GLU A 304 -3.92 1.19 19.04
C GLU A 304 -2.42 0.89 18.85
N TYR A 305 -1.83 1.42 17.77
CA TYR A 305 -0.47 1.06 17.36
C TYR A 305 0.62 2.02 17.85
N PHE A 306 0.34 3.31 17.99
CA PHE A 306 1.34 4.31 18.41
C PHE A 306 1.06 4.74 19.85
N THR A 307 1.37 3.84 20.80
CA THR A 307 1.09 3.98 22.24
C THR A 307 2.32 3.75 23.11
N THR A 308 2.39 4.39 24.29
CA THR A 308 3.58 4.41 25.15
C THR A 308 3.95 3.10 25.83
N MET A 309 3.05 2.10 25.89
CA MET A 309 3.31 0.84 26.59
C MET A 309 3.77 -0.30 25.68
N SER A 310 3.22 -0.39 24.47
CA SER A 310 3.42 -1.51 23.54
C SER A 310 3.20 -1.07 22.08
N GLY A 311 3.64 0.14 21.75
CA GLY A 311 3.45 0.72 20.44
C GLY A 311 4.64 0.53 19.50
N LEU A 312 4.48 1.02 18.28
CA LEU A 312 5.43 0.97 17.18
C LEU A 312 6.41 2.15 17.20
N TYR A 313 7.56 1.98 17.86
CA TYR A 313 8.61 3.00 17.92
C TYR A 313 9.95 2.49 17.41
N MET A 314 10.76 3.44 16.95
CA MET A 314 12.17 3.26 16.64
C MET A 314 13.02 3.83 17.79
N SER A 315 14.16 3.22 18.09
CA SER A 315 15.08 3.72 19.13
C SER A 315 15.74 5.04 18.72
N ASP A 316 16.13 5.86 19.69
CA ASP A 316 16.79 7.15 19.41
C ASP A 316 18.12 6.95 18.66
N ALA A 317 18.86 5.87 18.93
CA ALA A 317 20.08 5.57 18.19
C ALA A 317 19.80 5.23 16.72
N ALA A 318 18.73 4.50 16.42
CA ALA A 318 18.32 4.22 15.05
C ALA A 318 17.87 5.50 14.34
N TYR A 319 17.13 6.39 15.02
CA TYR A 319 16.84 7.73 14.48
C TYR A 319 18.11 8.53 14.22
N ASN A 320 19.04 8.59 15.18
CA ASN A 320 20.30 9.31 15.04
C ASN A 320 21.11 8.82 13.83
N ALA A 321 21.13 7.51 13.60
CA ALA A 321 21.81 6.90 12.46
C ALA A 321 21.13 7.24 11.13
N ILE A 322 19.82 7.07 11.02
CA ILE A 322 19.07 7.32 9.78
C ILE A 322 19.04 8.82 9.46
N TYR A 323 18.70 9.66 10.43
CA TYR A 323 18.56 11.12 10.27
C TYR A 323 19.88 11.88 10.35
N GLN A 324 20.96 11.22 10.76
CA GLN A 324 22.31 11.80 10.84
C GLN A 324 22.37 13.02 11.77
N LEU A 325 21.71 12.95 12.92
CA LEU A 325 21.48 14.11 13.80
C LEU A 325 22.76 14.70 14.41
N THR A 326 23.87 13.95 14.40
CA THR A 326 25.20 14.42 14.80
C THR A 326 25.87 15.33 13.76
N GLN A 327 25.38 15.33 12.52
CA GLN A 327 25.89 16.19 11.45
C GLN A 327 25.18 17.55 11.47
N THR A 328 25.96 18.62 11.28
CA THR A 328 25.41 19.98 11.18
C THR A 328 24.41 20.10 10.03
N GLY A 329 23.25 20.69 10.31
CA GLY A 329 22.19 20.97 9.31
C GLY A 329 21.16 19.84 9.12
N TYR A 330 21.25 18.74 9.86
CA TYR A 330 20.31 17.60 9.77
C TYR A 330 19.26 17.57 10.88
N SER A 331 19.55 18.15 12.05
CA SER A 331 18.60 18.19 13.18
C SER A 331 17.35 19.03 12.93
N SER A 332 17.35 19.84 11.87
CA SER A 332 16.22 20.64 11.43
C SER A 332 15.32 19.95 10.39
N ASP A 333 15.58 18.67 10.07
CA ASP A 333 14.76 17.89 9.14
C ASP A 333 13.30 17.86 9.64
N TYR A 334 12.37 18.32 8.80
CA TYR A 334 10.95 18.39 9.14
C TYR A 334 10.33 17.03 9.47
N ARG A 335 10.83 15.95 8.89
CA ARG A 335 10.34 14.59 9.20
C ARG A 335 10.71 14.21 10.63
N TYR A 336 11.94 14.51 11.05
CA TYR A 336 12.36 14.31 12.43
C TYR A 336 11.56 15.20 13.39
N VAL A 337 11.53 16.50 13.14
CA VAL A 337 10.98 17.50 14.09
C VAL A 337 9.45 17.45 14.19
N TYR A 338 8.75 17.19 13.09
CA TYR A 338 7.29 17.36 13.01
C TYR A 338 6.49 16.09 12.69
N GLN A 339 7.14 14.98 12.33
CA GLN A 339 6.48 13.68 12.13
C GLN A 339 6.79 12.66 13.21
N THR A 340 7.57 13.01 14.24
CA THR A 340 7.85 12.11 15.36
C THR A 340 7.66 12.78 16.72
N THR A 341 7.42 11.98 17.75
CA THR A 341 7.39 12.43 19.14
C THR A 341 8.15 11.49 20.05
N GLN A 342 8.77 12.02 21.11
CA GLN A 342 9.59 11.25 22.04
C GLN A 342 8.76 10.23 22.82
N LEU A 343 9.33 9.05 23.01
CA LEU A 343 8.95 8.02 23.97
C LEU A 343 10.21 7.52 24.68
N SER A 344 10.44 7.88 25.94
CA SER A 344 11.60 7.37 26.70
C SER A 344 12.91 7.51 25.89
N ASP A 345 13.47 6.40 25.42
CA ASP A 345 14.70 6.20 24.63
C ASP A 345 14.44 5.90 23.13
N GLY A 346 13.24 6.18 22.65
CA GLY A 346 12.81 6.04 21.27
C GLY A 346 11.77 7.07 20.86
N ARG A 347 11.23 6.94 19.64
CA ARG A 347 10.23 7.88 19.09
C ARG A 347 9.18 7.19 18.24
N PHE A 348 7.92 7.55 18.45
CA PHE A 348 6.80 7.14 17.59
C PHE A 348 6.66 8.09 16.39
N SER A 349 6.11 7.55 15.31
CA SER A 349 5.54 8.39 14.25
C SER A 349 4.26 9.06 14.76
N ILE A 350 4.12 10.36 14.50
CA ILE A 350 2.87 11.12 14.72
C ILE A 350 2.23 11.53 13.39
N LYS A 351 2.68 10.91 12.29
CA LYS A 351 2.23 11.19 10.91
C LYS A 351 0.71 11.00 10.74
N TYR A 352 0.13 10.04 11.47
CA TYR A 352 -1.29 9.69 11.43
C TYR A 352 -2.11 10.19 12.63
N GLU A 353 -1.51 10.95 13.54
CA GLU A 353 -2.24 11.52 14.68
C GLU A 353 -3.44 12.35 14.19
N GLN A 354 -4.61 12.17 14.82
CA GLN A 354 -5.86 12.86 14.47
C GLN A 354 -6.32 13.84 15.58
N PRO A 355 -5.69 15.03 15.73
CA PRO A 355 -6.13 15.99 16.74
C PRO A 355 -7.59 16.40 16.54
N SER A 356 -8.37 16.48 17.63
CA SER A 356 -9.79 16.89 17.57
C SER A 356 -9.98 18.21 16.84
N ASN A 357 -9.14 19.21 17.15
CA ASN A 357 -9.12 20.54 16.52
C ASN A 357 -8.14 20.65 15.35
N GLY A 358 -7.76 19.53 14.73
CA GLY A 358 -6.88 19.53 13.56
C GLY A 358 -7.59 19.95 12.28
N VAL A 359 -6.81 20.42 11.30
CA VAL A 359 -7.30 20.84 9.98
C VAL A 359 -7.88 19.64 9.24
N SER A 360 -9.12 19.77 8.73
CA SER A 360 -9.86 18.69 8.06
C SER A 360 -9.11 18.08 6.88
N ASP A 361 -8.41 18.90 6.10
CA ASP A 361 -7.71 18.47 4.89
C ASP A 361 -6.57 17.47 5.16
N TYR A 362 -6.10 17.37 6.41
CA TYR A 362 -4.99 16.49 6.81
C TYR A 362 -5.47 15.19 7.47
N LYS A 363 -6.77 15.10 7.79
CA LYS A 363 -7.34 14.00 8.55
C LYS A 363 -7.66 12.79 7.69
N ASN A 364 -7.79 11.63 8.34
CA ASN A 364 -8.33 10.40 7.76
C ASN A 364 -7.63 9.92 6.48
N ARG A 365 -6.32 10.17 6.35
CA ARG A 365 -5.52 9.86 5.15
C ARG A 365 -4.43 8.86 5.47
N ILE A 366 -4.43 7.72 4.77
CA ILE A 366 -3.25 6.87 4.65
C ILE A 366 -2.64 7.04 3.24
N PRO A 367 -1.38 7.50 3.12
CA PRO A 367 -0.72 7.73 1.85
C PRO A 367 -0.27 6.41 1.25
N LEU A 368 -0.47 6.26 -0.06
CA LEU A 368 0.00 5.12 -0.85
C LEU A 368 1.05 5.53 -1.87
N MET A 369 0.98 6.76 -2.38
CA MET A 369 1.92 7.34 -3.35
C MET A 369 2.08 8.84 -3.15
N ARG A 370 3.30 9.37 -3.35
CA ARG A 370 3.61 10.80 -3.23
C ARG A 370 4.67 11.26 -4.21
N ILE A 371 4.74 12.56 -4.44
CA ILE A 371 5.67 13.12 -5.43
C ILE A 371 7.15 12.90 -5.08
N SER A 372 7.54 12.90 -3.80
CA SER A 372 8.95 12.69 -3.40
C SER A 372 9.48 11.32 -3.85
N GLU A 373 8.62 10.32 -3.92
CA GLU A 373 8.96 9.00 -4.44
C GLU A 373 9.39 9.05 -5.92
N ALA A 374 8.74 9.87 -6.75
CA ALA A 374 9.12 10.02 -8.16
C ALA A 374 10.56 10.56 -8.30
N TYR A 375 10.96 11.49 -7.42
CA TYR A 375 12.34 11.99 -7.39
C TYR A 375 13.33 10.89 -6.99
N TYR A 376 12.98 10.03 -6.04
CA TYR A 376 13.85 8.93 -5.65
C TYR A 376 13.95 7.82 -6.71
N ILE A 377 12.84 7.53 -7.40
CA ILE A 377 12.85 6.62 -8.57
C ILE A 377 13.74 7.20 -9.67
N ALA A 378 13.62 8.50 -9.97
CA ALA A 378 14.48 9.16 -10.96
C ALA A 378 15.96 9.17 -10.54
N ALA A 379 16.25 9.41 -9.25
CA ALA A 379 17.60 9.33 -8.70
C ALA A 379 18.18 7.92 -8.87
N GLU A 380 17.40 6.89 -8.57
CA GLU A 380 17.84 5.50 -8.73
C GLU A 380 18.06 5.13 -10.20
N CYS A 381 17.21 5.60 -11.12
CA CYS A 381 17.42 5.40 -12.55
C CYS A 381 18.72 6.07 -13.03
N ALA A 382 19.05 7.25 -12.51
CA ALA A 382 20.32 7.92 -12.80
C ALA A 382 21.53 7.14 -12.26
N LEU A 383 21.45 6.62 -11.01
CA LEU A 383 22.51 5.76 -10.46
C LEU A 383 22.71 4.47 -11.26
N ASN A 384 21.64 3.86 -11.76
CA ASN A 384 21.73 2.67 -12.62
C ASN A 384 22.44 2.97 -13.95
N ASN A 385 22.43 4.22 -14.41
CA ASN A 385 23.15 4.69 -15.59
C ASN A 385 24.51 5.34 -15.26
N ASP A 386 25.01 5.16 -14.03
CA ASP A 386 26.25 5.74 -13.51
C ASP A 386 26.31 7.29 -13.52
N ASP A 387 25.15 7.95 -13.59
CA ASP A 387 25.02 9.41 -13.52
C ASP A 387 24.78 9.88 -12.07
N VAL A 388 25.85 9.84 -11.28
CA VAL A 388 25.83 10.26 -9.87
C VAL A 388 25.44 11.73 -9.68
N PRO A 389 25.95 12.70 -10.47
CA PRO A 389 25.56 14.10 -10.32
C PRO A 389 24.05 14.33 -10.45
N THR A 390 23.41 13.71 -11.44
CA THR A 390 21.95 13.82 -11.62
C THR A 390 21.18 13.18 -10.46
N ALA A 391 21.62 12.01 -9.99
CA ALA A 391 21.01 11.34 -8.84
C ALA A 391 21.06 12.21 -7.58
N ILE A 392 22.23 12.77 -7.27
CA ILE A 392 22.43 13.69 -6.14
C ILE A 392 21.57 14.95 -6.31
N GLY A 393 21.43 15.46 -7.54
CA GLY A 393 20.52 16.56 -7.86
C GLY A 393 19.08 16.28 -7.42
N TYR A 394 18.53 15.13 -7.78
CA TYR A 394 17.18 14.72 -7.36
C TYR A 394 17.05 14.56 -5.83
N LEU A 395 18.04 13.93 -5.18
CA LEU A 395 18.06 13.78 -3.72
C LEU A 395 18.08 15.14 -3.02
N ASN A 396 18.94 16.07 -3.46
CA ASN A 396 19.06 17.40 -2.87
C ASN A 396 17.78 18.24 -3.02
N ILE A 397 16.99 18.04 -4.09
CA ILE A 397 15.67 18.68 -4.22
C ILE A 397 14.77 18.27 -3.06
N VAL A 398 14.62 16.96 -2.80
CA VAL A 398 13.73 16.49 -1.72
C VAL A 398 14.29 16.91 -0.35
N ARG A 399 15.59 16.73 -0.12
CA ARG A 399 16.27 17.13 1.13
C ARG A 399 16.06 18.61 1.47
N GLY A 400 16.18 19.49 0.47
CA GLY A 400 15.90 20.92 0.65
C GLY A 400 14.44 21.20 1.05
N LYS A 401 13.48 20.43 0.51
CA LYS A 401 12.05 20.52 0.89
C LYS A 401 11.74 19.94 2.26
N ARG A 402 12.68 19.18 2.84
CA ARG A 402 12.63 18.68 4.21
C ARG A 402 13.47 19.53 5.18
N ASN A 403 13.96 20.69 4.74
CA ASN A 403 14.76 21.61 5.56
C ASN A 403 16.09 21.03 6.03
N ILE A 404 16.69 20.15 5.22
CA ILE A 404 18.10 19.78 5.32
C ILE A 404 18.89 20.77 4.46
N THR A 405 19.58 21.71 5.11
CA THR A 405 20.31 22.79 4.43
C THR A 405 21.68 22.35 3.93
N ASN A 406 22.21 21.25 4.47
CA ASN A 406 23.46 20.67 4.01
C ASN A 406 23.24 19.80 2.75
N THR A 407 23.69 20.29 1.61
CA THR A 407 23.57 19.62 0.31
C THR A 407 24.65 18.56 0.14
N LEU A 408 24.28 17.42 -0.43
CA LEU A 408 25.23 16.39 -0.81
C LEU A 408 26.09 16.87 -1.99
N GLU A 409 27.38 16.55 -1.97
CA GLU A 409 28.30 16.85 -3.07
C GLU A 409 28.01 15.96 -4.27
N THR A 410 28.05 16.53 -5.49
CA THR A 410 27.79 15.79 -6.74
C THR A 410 28.95 14.90 -7.17
N THR A 411 30.11 15.01 -6.52
CA THR A 411 31.36 14.28 -6.81
C THR A 411 31.58 13.05 -5.94
N VAL A 412 30.61 12.69 -5.08
CA VAL A 412 30.69 11.47 -4.26
C VAL A 412 30.73 10.22 -5.13
N SER A 413 31.17 9.09 -4.55
CA SER A 413 31.12 7.81 -5.25
C SER A 413 29.67 7.32 -5.42
N LYS A 414 29.44 6.42 -6.38
CA LYS A 414 28.14 5.76 -6.58
C LYS A 414 27.66 5.06 -5.30
N THR A 415 28.55 4.36 -4.60
CA THR A 415 28.22 3.68 -3.33
C THR A 415 27.72 4.66 -2.28
N VAL A 416 28.36 5.82 -2.12
CA VAL A 416 27.90 6.85 -1.18
C VAL A 416 26.55 7.41 -1.61
N ALA A 417 26.33 7.64 -2.91
CA ALA A 417 25.03 8.10 -3.40
C ALA A 417 23.91 7.06 -3.20
N GLU A 418 24.21 5.77 -3.34
CA GLU A 418 23.27 4.67 -3.04
C GLU A 418 22.92 4.59 -1.55
N GLU A 419 23.91 4.79 -0.67
CA GLU A 419 23.68 4.88 0.78
C GLU A 419 22.81 6.09 1.15
N GLU A 420 23.03 7.26 0.54
CA GLU A 420 22.20 8.43 0.75
C GLU A 420 20.78 8.25 0.20
N LEU A 421 20.60 7.58 -0.94
CA LEU A 421 19.28 7.20 -1.46
C LEU A 421 18.54 6.30 -0.46
N TYR A 422 19.21 5.29 0.10
CA TYR A 422 18.64 4.46 1.15
C TYR A 422 18.18 5.29 2.36
N LYS A 423 19.05 6.16 2.89
CA LYS A 423 18.69 6.99 4.05
C LYS A 423 17.53 7.92 3.75
N GLU A 424 17.44 8.51 2.55
CA GLU A 424 16.30 9.35 2.17
C GLU A 424 15.01 8.55 2.01
N TYR A 425 15.06 7.33 1.46
CA TYR A 425 13.93 6.40 1.48
C TYR A 425 13.50 6.09 2.92
N ALA A 426 14.45 5.80 3.81
CA ALA A 426 14.18 5.46 5.21
C ALA A 426 13.55 6.62 6.00
N LYS A 427 13.99 7.86 5.77
CA LYS A 427 13.39 9.04 6.43
C LYS A 427 12.00 9.34 5.89
N GLU A 428 11.81 9.22 4.58
CA GLU A 428 10.57 9.63 3.91
C GLU A 428 9.40 8.67 4.19
N PHE A 429 9.67 7.36 4.14
CA PHE A 429 8.64 6.32 4.20
C PHE A 429 8.57 5.60 5.54
N TYR A 430 9.12 6.19 6.61
CA TYR A 430 8.84 5.68 7.95
C TYR A 430 7.34 5.77 8.25
N ALA A 431 6.77 4.67 8.76
CA ALA A 431 5.35 4.42 8.96
C ALA A 431 4.55 4.17 7.65
N GLU A 432 5.17 3.69 6.56
CA GLU A 432 4.50 3.57 5.24
C GLU A 432 4.86 2.32 4.42
N GLY A 433 5.67 1.41 4.94
CA GLY A 433 5.91 0.08 4.35
C GLY A 433 6.81 0.08 3.11
N GLN A 434 7.16 1.22 2.54
CA GLN A 434 7.91 1.26 1.28
C GLN A 434 9.39 0.87 1.41
N LEU A 435 9.99 1.02 2.60
CA LEU A 435 11.40 0.66 2.80
C LEU A 435 11.62 -0.85 2.66
N TYR A 436 10.67 -1.69 3.08
CA TYR A 436 10.73 -3.13 2.86
C TYR A 436 10.83 -3.47 1.37
N TYR A 437 9.98 -2.85 0.54
CA TYR A 437 10.01 -3.06 -0.91
C TYR A 437 11.31 -2.55 -1.55
N PHE A 438 11.88 -1.45 -1.04
CA PHE A 438 13.19 -0.96 -1.47
C PHE A 438 14.28 -2.01 -1.25
N PHE A 439 14.37 -2.56 -0.03
CA PHE A 439 15.36 -3.60 0.29
C PHE A 439 15.16 -4.87 -0.53
N LYS A 440 13.91 -5.36 -0.59
CA LYS A 440 13.57 -6.57 -1.34
C LYS A 440 13.94 -6.42 -2.80
N ARG A 441 13.44 -5.38 -3.50
CA ARG A 441 13.70 -5.19 -4.95
C ARG A 441 15.19 -5.13 -5.27
N ARG A 442 16.00 -4.48 -4.40
CA ARG A 442 17.46 -4.38 -4.56
C ARG A 442 18.22 -5.62 -4.08
N ASN A 443 17.53 -6.68 -3.66
CA ASN A 443 18.10 -7.93 -3.16
C ASN A 443 19.16 -7.72 -2.07
N TYR A 444 18.87 -6.88 -1.08
CA TYR A 444 19.78 -6.67 0.05
C TYR A 444 20.00 -8.00 0.79
N SER A 445 21.23 -8.52 0.79
CA SER A 445 21.54 -9.76 1.50
C SER A 445 21.51 -9.59 3.02
N GLN A 446 21.69 -8.36 3.49
CA GLN A 446 21.66 -7.98 4.90
C GLN A 446 21.03 -6.59 5.05
N ILE A 447 20.22 -6.42 6.09
CA ILE A 447 19.66 -5.12 6.49
C ILE A 447 20.47 -4.62 7.71
N PRO A 448 21.09 -3.43 7.63
CA PRO A 448 21.78 -2.86 8.77
C PRO A 448 20.78 -2.36 9.81
N VAL A 449 20.94 -2.81 11.05
CA VAL A 449 20.10 -2.40 12.18
C VAL A 449 20.98 -1.81 13.27
N LYS A 450 20.70 -0.57 13.64
CA LYS A 450 21.33 0.06 14.79
C LYS A 450 20.63 -0.43 16.06
N GLN A 451 21.37 -1.13 16.92
CA GLN A 451 20.89 -1.64 18.21
C GLN A 451 21.53 -0.87 19.37
N VAL A 452 20.75 -0.70 20.44
CA VAL A 452 21.21 -0.20 21.73
C VAL A 452 21.00 -1.31 22.74
N TRP A 453 22.08 -1.69 23.42
CA TRP A 453 22.06 -2.73 24.43
C TRP A 453 21.72 -2.14 25.81
N SER A 454 21.32 -2.98 26.75
CA SER A 454 20.86 -2.56 28.08
C SER A 454 21.92 -1.82 28.91
N ASP A 455 23.20 -1.94 28.57
CA ASP A 455 24.33 -1.23 29.17
C ASP A 455 24.65 0.10 28.47
N GLY A 456 23.85 0.49 27.48
CA GLY A 456 24.05 1.69 26.67
C GLY A 456 25.05 1.52 25.54
N TYR A 457 25.61 0.33 25.32
CA TYR A 457 26.46 0.06 24.16
C TYR A 457 25.63 0.14 22.87
N GLU A 458 26.17 0.76 21.84
CA GLU A 458 25.54 0.82 20.52
C GLU A 458 26.32 -0.02 19.51
N SER A 459 25.63 -0.86 18.75
CA SER A 459 26.22 -1.62 17.64
C SER A 459 25.36 -1.58 16.39
N VAL A 460 25.96 -1.84 15.25
CA VAL A 460 25.21 -2.19 14.03
C VAL A 460 25.23 -3.70 13.88
N THR A 461 24.06 -4.31 13.88
CA THR A 461 23.88 -5.72 13.54
C THR A 461 23.37 -5.85 12.11
N MET A 462 23.63 -7.01 11.50
CA MET A 462 23.19 -7.31 10.14
C MET A 462 22.12 -8.40 10.21
N VAL A 463 20.89 -8.06 9.84
CA VAL A 463 19.77 -9.01 9.81
C VAL A 463 19.69 -9.62 8.42
N THR A 464 19.62 -10.96 8.35
CA THR A 464 19.42 -11.67 7.09
C THR A 464 17.90 -11.77 6.83
N PRO A 465 17.39 -11.15 5.77
CA PRO A 465 15.96 -11.11 5.51
C PRO A 465 15.47 -12.39 4.82
N ASN A 466 14.24 -12.81 5.13
CA ASN A 466 13.48 -13.73 4.28
C ASN A 466 12.42 -12.93 3.52
N TYR A 467 12.68 -12.55 2.28
CA TYR A 467 11.82 -11.61 1.57
C TYR A 467 10.54 -12.20 0.97
N ILE A 468 10.40 -13.52 0.93
CA ILE A 468 9.30 -14.18 0.21
C ILE A 468 8.32 -14.69 1.23
N PHE A 469 7.13 -14.11 1.24
CA PHE A 469 6.04 -14.62 2.07
C PHE A 469 5.66 -16.02 1.57
N PRO A 470 5.52 -17.02 2.45
CA PRO A 470 4.98 -18.33 2.07
C PRO A 470 3.56 -18.16 1.51
N LEU A 471 3.23 -18.98 0.52
CA LEU A 471 1.84 -19.10 0.07
C LEU A 471 0.99 -19.69 1.21
N PRO A 472 -0.28 -19.27 1.35
CA PRO A 472 -1.20 -19.92 2.28
C PRO A 472 -1.35 -21.41 1.97
N ASP A 473 -1.53 -22.23 3.01
CA ASP A 473 -1.60 -23.69 2.86
C ASP A 473 -2.74 -24.12 1.93
N ASP A 474 -3.89 -23.43 1.99
CA ASP A 474 -5.04 -23.69 1.12
C ASP A 474 -4.69 -23.54 -0.38
N GLU A 475 -3.80 -22.61 -0.75
CA GLU A 475 -3.35 -22.42 -2.14
C GLU A 475 -2.37 -23.50 -2.58
N ILE A 476 -1.61 -24.06 -1.63
CA ILE A 476 -0.69 -25.18 -1.89
C ILE A 476 -1.47 -26.50 -2.01
N GLU A 477 -2.52 -26.67 -1.19
CA GLU A 477 -3.31 -27.89 -1.12
C GLU A 477 -4.37 -27.98 -2.22
N PHE A 478 -5.09 -26.87 -2.48
CA PHE A 478 -6.24 -26.83 -3.38
C PHE A 478 -6.04 -25.96 -4.62
N GLY A 479 -5.03 -25.08 -4.63
CA GLY A 479 -4.63 -24.29 -5.80
C GLY A 479 -3.62 -25.00 -6.70
N ASP A 480 -3.21 -24.34 -7.78
CA ASP A 480 -2.06 -24.77 -8.59
C ASP A 480 -0.73 -24.31 -7.97
N GLY A 481 -0.64 -24.19 -6.64
CA GLY A 481 0.53 -23.63 -5.93
C GLY A 481 1.79 -24.51 -5.90
N LYS A 482 1.79 -25.67 -6.59
CA LYS A 482 2.91 -26.64 -6.59
C LYS A 482 4.04 -26.29 -7.54
#